data_AF-A0A955EA31-F1
#
_entry.id   AF-A0A955EA31-F1
#
_cell.length_a   1.000
_cell.length_b   1.000
_cell.length_c   1.000
_cell.angle_alpha   90.00
_cell.angle_beta   90.00
_cell.angle_gamma   90.00
#
_symmetry.space_group_name_H-M   'P 1'
#
loop_
_entity.id
_entity.type
_entity.pdbx_description
1 polymer ?
#
loop_
_entity_poly.entity_id
_entity_poly.type
_entity_poly.pdbx_seq_one_letter_code
_entity_poly.pdbx_strand_id
1 'polypeptide(L)'
;MSKATINPLRALNEEFQQAERLIRAGGGQKAIDRQHEKNRLTARERINKLVDAGGAAAFTELGLWSAYNMYADHGGAPAAGVVTGV
;
A
#
# COMPACT_ATOMS: atom_id res chain seq x y z
N MET A 1 29.22 16.93 21.83
CA MET A 1 28.54 16.40 20.64
C MET A 1 27.04 16.44 20.89
N SER A 2 26.33 17.34 20.21
CA SER A 2 24.88 17.55 20.41
C SER A 2 24.11 16.31 19.94
N LYS A 3 23.35 15.66 20.83
CA LYS A 3 22.38 14.63 20.43
C LYS A 3 21.34 15.33 19.55
N ALA A 4 21.30 15.01 18.26
CA ALA A 4 20.25 15.49 17.39
C ALA A 4 18.90 15.08 18.00
N THR A 5 18.14 16.06 18.48
CA THR A 5 16.80 15.85 19.03
C THR A 5 15.94 15.29 17.90
N ILE A 6 15.57 14.01 17.98
CA ILE A 6 14.66 13.39 17.02
C ILE A 6 13.36 14.19 17.07
N ASN A 7 12.98 14.79 15.95
CA ASN A 7 11.70 15.48 15.84
C ASN A 7 10.60 14.40 15.85
N PRO A 8 9.74 14.34 16.88
CA PRO A 8 8.77 13.26 17.04
C PRO A 8 7.78 13.17 15.87
N LEU A 9 7.47 14.30 15.20
CA LEU A 9 6.61 14.29 14.01
C LEU A 9 7.29 13.64 12.82
N ARG A 10 8.61 13.79 12.68
CA ARG A 10 9.36 13.14 11.60
C ARG A 10 9.39 11.64 11.77
N ALA A 11 9.68 11.17 12.99
CA ALA A 11 9.66 9.74 13.30
C ALA A 11 8.29 9.12 13.04
N LEU A 12 7.22 9.77 13.52
CA LEU A 12 5.85 9.28 13.29
C LEU A 12 5.47 9.26 11.80
N ASN A 13 5.89 10.27 11.03
CA ASN A 13 5.65 10.29 9.59
C ASN A 13 6.41 9.15 8.88
N GLU A 14 7.64 8.85 9.30
CA GLU A 14 8.41 7.73 8.75
C GLU A 14 7.74 6.38 9.05
N GLU A 15 7.22 6.18 10.27
CA GLU A 15 6.43 5.00 10.63
C GLU A 15 5.14 4.89 9.81
N PHE A 16 4.42 6.00 9.65
CA PHE A 16 3.19 6.05 8.84
C PHE A 16 3.47 5.64 7.39
N GLN A 17 4.53 6.19 6.78
CA GLN A 17 4.92 5.84 5.41
C GLN A 17 5.40 4.38 5.30
N GLN A 18 6.03 3.82 6.34
CA GLN A 18 6.40 2.40 6.37
C GLN A 18 5.16 1.50 6.37
N ALA A 19 4.20 1.78 7.24
CA ALA A 19 2.94 1.05 7.28
C ALA A 19 2.17 1.18 5.96
N GLU A 20 2.13 2.37 5.37
CA GLU A 20 1.51 2.60 4.06
C GLU A 20 2.12 1.70 2.97
N ARG A 21 3.46 1.61 2.91
CA ARG A 21 4.16 0.73 1.95
C ARG A 21 3.80 -0.74 2.14
N LEU A 22 3.68 -1.20 3.37
CA LEU A 22 3.29 -2.58 3.68
C LEU A 22 1.86 -2.87 3.19
N ILE A 23 0.91 -1.96 3.41
CA ILE A 23 -0.46 -2.12 2.94
C ILE A 23 -0.53 -2.12 1.40
N ARG A 24 0.24 -1.23 0.75
CA ARG A 24 0.31 -1.15 -0.71
C ARG A 24 0.86 -2.43 -1.36
N ALA A 25 1.69 -3.19 -0.64
CA ALA A 25 2.17 -4.50 -1.06
C ALA A 25 1.08 -5.60 -1.04
N GLY A 26 -0.13 -5.32 -0.53
CA GLY A 26 -1.23 -6.27 -0.50
C GLY A 26 -0.87 -7.53 0.28
N GLY A 27 -1.10 -8.71 -0.30
CA GLY A 27 -0.69 -10.00 0.29
C GLY A 27 0.83 -10.24 0.38
N GLY A 28 1.66 -9.22 0.12
CA GLY A 28 3.12 -9.27 0.16
C GLY A 28 3.74 -9.85 -1.12
N GLN A 29 5.08 -9.90 -1.15
CA GLN A 29 5.86 -10.27 -2.33
C GLN A 29 5.44 -11.63 -2.91
N LYS A 30 5.23 -12.64 -2.06
CA LYS A 30 4.78 -13.98 -2.49
C LYS A 30 3.46 -13.95 -3.26
N ALA A 31 2.51 -13.08 -2.87
CA ALA A 31 1.22 -12.96 -3.55
C ALA A 31 1.34 -12.21 -4.88
N ILE A 32 2.24 -11.23 -4.94
CA ILE A 32 2.59 -10.50 -6.17
C ILE A 32 3.22 -11.47 -7.18
N ASP A 33 4.26 -12.20 -6.77
CA ASP A 33 4.96 -13.18 -7.60
C ASP A 33 3.99 -14.23 -8.15
N ARG A 34 3.07 -14.75 -7.32
CA ARG A 34 2.05 -15.72 -7.74
C ARG A 34 1.09 -15.18 -8.80
N GLN A 35 0.81 -13.88 -8.85
CA GLN A 35 0.04 -13.28 -9.95
C GLN A 35 0.89 -13.24 -11.23
N HIS A 36 2.14 -12.79 -11.11
CA HIS A 36 3.05 -12.66 -12.24
C HIS A 36 3.42 -14.00 -12.87
N GLU A 37 3.65 -15.05 -12.08
CA GLU A 37 3.84 -16.44 -12.54
C GLU A 37 2.68 -16.95 -13.42
N LYS A 38 1.48 -16.40 -13.21
CA LYS A 38 0.28 -16.72 -13.98
C LYS A 38 0.04 -15.75 -15.14
N ASN A 39 1.02 -14.93 -15.49
CA ASN A 39 0.90 -13.83 -16.47
C ASN A 39 -0.23 -12.85 -16.13
N ARG A 40 -0.51 -12.62 -14.85
CA ARG A 40 -1.54 -11.68 -14.38
C ARG A 40 -0.89 -10.48 -13.71
N LEU A 41 -1.46 -9.30 -13.96
CA LEU A 41 -1.16 -8.10 -13.21
C LEU A 41 -1.84 -8.11 -11.83
N THR A 42 -1.22 -7.48 -10.84
CA THR A 42 -1.84 -7.13 -9.55
C THR A 42 -2.97 -6.10 -9.74
N ALA A 43 -3.80 -5.89 -8.72
CA ALA A 43 -4.88 -4.90 -8.80
C ALA A 43 -4.37 -3.49 -9.11
N ARG A 44 -3.30 -3.04 -8.42
CA ARG A 44 -2.71 -1.71 -8.63
C ARG A 44 -2.01 -1.59 -9.98
N GLU A 45 -1.38 -2.64 -10.48
CA GLU A 45 -0.80 -2.66 -11.83
C GLU A 45 -1.88 -2.55 -12.91
N ARG A 46 -3.05 -3.19 -12.73
CA ARG A 46 -4.18 -3.06 -13.66
C ARG A 46 -4.71 -1.64 -13.70
N ILE A 47 -4.88 -1.01 -12.53
CA ILE A 47 -5.33 0.38 -12.44
C ILE A 47 -4.32 1.31 -13.11
N ASN A 48 -3.03 1.19 -12.76
CA ASN A 48 -1.96 2.01 -13.36
C ASN A 48 -1.87 1.88 -14.88
N LYS A 49 -2.24 0.71 -15.44
CA LYS A 49 -2.28 0.48 -16.89
C LYS A 49 -3.57 1.02 -17.54
N LEU A 50 -4.66 1.11 -16.79
CA LEU A 50 -5.96 1.56 -17.27
C LEU A 50 -6.06 3.09 -17.29
N VAL A 51 -5.48 3.76 -16.30
CA VAL A 51 -5.55 5.22 -16.17
C VAL A 51 -4.59 5.93 -17.11
N ASP A 52 -4.99 7.12 -17.57
CA ASP A 52 -4.18 7.91 -18.49
C ASP A 52 -2.85 8.35 -17.87
N ALA A 53 -1.79 8.34 -18.68
CA ALA A 53 -0.47 8.78 -18.25
C ALA A 53 -0.44 10.29 -18.02
N GLY A 54 -0.37 10.74 -16.75
CA GLY A 54 -0.41 12.19 -16.44
C GLY A 54 -0.10 12.61 -15.00
N GLY A 55 0.30 11.69 -14.11
CA GLY A 55 0.77 12.01 -12.75
C GLY A 55 -0.29 11.87 -11.65
N ALA A 56 -0.11 12.60 -10.53
CA ALA A 56 -0.93 12.51 -9.31
C ALA A 56 -2.44 12.83 -9.48
N ALA A 57 -2.88 13.18 -10.69
CA ALA A 57 -4.27 13.41 -11.07
C ALA A 57 -4.95 12.17 -11.71
N ALA A 58 -4.21 11.08 -11.97
CA ALA A 58 -4.73 9.96 -12.77
C ALA A 58 -5.51 8.91 -11.96
N PHE A 59 -5.23 8.76 -10.66
CA PHE A 59 -5.98 7.87 -9.77
C PHE A 59 -5.77 8.23 -8.28
N THR A 60 -6.84 8.59 -7.59
CA THR A 60 -6.87 8.83 -6.15
C THR A 60 -7.41 7.59 -5.45
N GLU A 61 -6.51 6.80 -4.87
CA GLU A 61 -6.89 5.59 -4.12
C GLU A 61 -7.66 5.94 -2.84
N LEU A 62 -8.81 5.28 -2.65
CA LEU A 62 -9.68 5.43 -1.48
C LEU A 62 -9.63 4.15 -0.63
N GLY A 63 -9.71 4.30 0.68
CA GLY A 63 -9.82 3.16 1.58
C GLY A 63 -8.55 2.32 1.73
N LEU A 64 -7.36 2.87 1.46
CA LEU A 64 -6.07 2.17 1.65
C LEU A 64 -5.97 1.53 3.05
N TRP A 65 -6.36 2.27 4.09
CA TRP A 65 -6.29 1.83 5.49
C TRP A 65 -7.48 0.97 5.94
N SER A 66 -8.36 0.57 5.03
CA SER A 66 -9.47 -0.33 5.34
C SER A 66 -8.94 -1.64 5.93
N ALA A 67 -9.53 -2.06 7.05
CA ALA A 67 -9.14 -3.26 7.81
C ALA A 67 -7.68 -3.25 8.34
N TYR A 68 -7.04 -2.08 8.48
CA TYR A 68 -5.74 -1.96 9.12
C TYR A 68 -5.76 -2.52 10.56
N ASN A 69 -4.79 -3.38 10.89
CA ASN A 69 -4.69 -4.11 12.16
C ASN A 69 -5.90 -4.99 12.53
N MET A 70 -6.76 -5.32 11.56
CA MET A 70 -7.84 -6.28 11.75
C MET A 70 -7.43 -7.67 11.24
N TYR A 71 -8.05 -8.71 11.78
CA TYR A 71 -7.92 -10.09 11.30
C TYR A 71 -6.48 -10.66 11.32
N ALA A 72 -5.66 -10.26 12.29
CA ALA A 72 -4.27 -10.70 12.40
C ALA A 72 -4.14 -12.24 12.45
N ASP A 73 -5.06 -12.91 13.16
CA ASP A 73 -5.11 -14.39 13.28
C ASP A 73 -5.35 -15.10 11.94
N HIS A 74 -5.78 -14.36 10.91
CA HIS A 74 -6.03 -14.86 9.56
C HIS A 74 -4.99 -14.36 8.53
N GLY A 75 -3.91 -13.70 8.99
CA GLY A 75 -2.88 -13.12 8.13
C GLY A 75 -3.15 -11.67 7.70
N GLY A 76 -4.18 -11.02 8.25
CA GLY A 76 -4.54 -9.64 7.97
C GLY A 76 -5.33 -9.44 6.67
N ALA A 77 -5.84 -8.22 6.46
CA ALA A 77 -6.60 -7.84 5.28
C ALA A 77 -6.19 -6.45 4.75
N PRO A 78 -5.01 -6.31 4.10
CA PRO A 78 -4.54 -5.03 3.57
C PRO A 78 -5.57 -4.41 2.61
N ALA A 79 -5.96 -3.16 2.87
CA ALA A 79 -7.02 -2.44 2.13
C ALA A 79 -8.35 -3.23 2.02
N ALA A 80 -8.66 -4.08 3.01
CA ALA A 80 -9.78 -5.04 2.98
C ALA A 80 -9.82 -5.95 1.73
N GLY A 81 -8.69 -6.15 1.05
CA GLY A 81 -8.59 -7.00 -0.13
C GLY A 81 -9.10 -6.36 -1.44
N VAL A 82 -9.43 -5.06 -1.44
CA VAL A 82 -9.92 -4.33 -2.61
C VAL A 82 -9.16 -3.01 -2.80
N VAL A 83 -9.01 -2.57 -4.04
CA VAL A 83 -8.45 -1.25 -4.37
C VAL A 83 -9.53 -0.46 -5.11
N THR A 84 -9.88 0.70 -4.57
CA THR A 84 -10.90 1.60 -5.15
C THR A 84 -10.33 3.02 -5.26
N GLY A 85 -10.93 3.85 -6.12
CA GLY A 85 -10.47 5.23 -6.32
C GLY A 85 -11.15 5.92 -7.50
N VAL A 86 -10.81 7.19 -7.70
CA VAL A 86 -11.28 8.06 -8.80
C VAL A 86 -10.15 8.58 -9.65
#